data_AF-A8GME7-F1
#
_entry.id   AF-A8GME7-F1
#
_cell.length_a   1.000
_cell.length_b   1.000
_cell.length_c   1.000
_cell.angle_alpha   90.00
_cell.angle_beta   90.00
_cell.angle_gamma   90.00
#
_symmetry.space_group_name_H-M   'P 1'
#
loop_
_entity.id
_entity.type
_entity.pdbx_description
1 polymer ?
#
loop_
_entity_poly.entity_id
_entity_poly.type
_entity_poly.pdbx_seq_one_letter_code
_entity_poly.pdbx_strand_id
1 'polypeptide(L)'
;MSYQDILIGCSNEFTVTRADSFSCKILSNNIPLLVEYATGYYSRITIDAIPETQRAAGFLNKIREIVDQESMQNYIYVTSGNIVVLSNKTVVHKRDSYSHKWDGKDHYFIRIYSVKI
;
A
#
# COMPACT_ATOMS: atom_id res chain seq x y z
N MET A 1 -16.96 -1.87 -2.76
CA MET A 1 -16.45 -3.26 -2.70
C MET A 1 -17.53 -4.15 -2.10
N SER A 2 -17.76 -5.34 -2.65
CA SER A 2 -18.76 -6.28 -2.10
C SER A 2 -18.18 -7.15 -0.98
N TYR A 3 -19.03 -7.81 -0.19
CA TYR A 3 -18.56 -8.77 0.83
C TYR A 3 -17.74 -9.92 0.23
N GLN A 4 -18.11 -10.41 -0.96
CA GLN A 4 -17.36 -11.46 -1.65
C GLN A 4 -15.97 -11.00 -2.06
N ASP A 5 -15.81 -9.74 -2.48
CA ASP A 5 -14.49 -9.17 -2.77
C ASP A 5 -13.62 -9.12 -1.52
N ILE A 6 -14.20 -8.78 -0.36
CA ILE A 6 -13.48 -8.76 0.92
C ILE A 6 -12.98 -10.17 1.29
N LEU A 7 -13.82 -11.20 1.11
CA LEU A 7 -13.41 -12.59 1.34
C LEU A 7 -12.26 -13.02 0.43
N ILE A 8 -12.22 -12.55 -0.82
CA ILE A 8 -11.08 -12.77 -1.71
C ILE A 8 -9.84 -12.04 -1.18
N GLY A 9 -9.96 -10.80 -0.72
CA GLY A 9 -8.83 -10.09 -0.11
C GLY A 9 -8.26 -10.80 1.13
N CYS A 10 -9.11 -11.53 1.86
CA CYS A 10 -8.73 -12.31 3.05
C CYS A 10 -8.21 -13.72 2.73
N SER A 11 -8.25 -14.16 1.48
CA SER A 11 -7.78 -15.49 1.09
C SER A 11 -6.27 -15.51 0.81
N ASN A 12 -5.66 -16.66 0.99
CA ASN A 12 -4.24 -16.90 0.76
C ASN A 12 -3.94 -17.14 -0.74
N GLU A 13 -4.29 -16.19 -1.59
CA GLU A 13 -4.19 -16.29 -3.06
C GLU A 13 -3.28 -15.23 -3.66
N PHE A 14 -2.37 -14.67 -2.86
CA PHE A 14 -1.44 -13.64 -3.30
C PHE A 14 -0.02 -13.99 -2.94
N THR A 15 0.88 -13.67 -3.85
CA THR A 15 2.32 -13.64 -3.63
C THR A 15 2.78 -12.20 -3.60
N VAL A 16 3.60 -11.83 -2.60
CA VAL A 16 4.22 -10.50 -2.51
C VAL A 16 5.73 -10.64 -2.53
N THR A 17 6.35 -9.87 -3.41
CA THR A 17 7.80 -9.72 -3.46
C THR A 17 8.22 -8.56 -2.57
N ARG A 18 9.30 -8.76 -1.83
CA ARG A 18 9.94 -7.69 -1.07
C ARG A 18 10.38 -6.55 -2.01
N ALA A 19 10.26 -5.31 -1.53
CA ALA A 19 10.65 -4.13 -2.30
C ALA A 19 12.15 -4.15 -2.65
N ASP A 20 12.51 -3.54 -3.79
CA ASP A 20 13.88 -3.49 -4.32
C ASP A 20 14.88 -2.78 -3.40
N SER A 21 14.39 -1.98 -2.44
CA SER A 21 15.22 -1.32 -1.43
C SER A 21 15.83 -2.28 -0.40
N PHE A 22 15.39 -3.54 -0.36
CA PHE A 22 15.98 -4.55 0.51
C PHE A 22 17.02 -5.38 -0.25
N SER A 23 18.10 -5.75 0.43
CA SER A 23 19.25 -6.45 -0.15
C SER A 23 18.98 -7.88 -0.61
N CYS A 24 17.90 -8.53 -0.16
CA CYS A 24 17.54 -9.88 -0.57
C CYS A 24 16.12 -9.96 -1.15
N LYS A 25 15.99 -10.67 -2.27
CA LYS A 25 14.71 -10.99 -2.89
C LYS A 25 14.05 -12.12 -2.10
N ILE A 26 13.04 -11.78 -1.32
CA ILE A 26 12.18 -12.74 -0.62
C ILE A 26 10.80 -12.69 -1.27
N LEU A 27 10.28 -13.87 -1.60
CA LEU A 27 8.92 -14.09 -2.06
C LEU A 27 8.10 -14.62 -0.88
N SER A 28 6.98 -13.97 -0.59
CA SER A 28 6.00 -14.45 0.38
C SER A 28 4.77 -14.94 -0.38
N ASN A 29 4.62 -16.26 -0.48
CA ASN A 29 3.54 -16.90 -1.23
C ASN A 29 2.36 -17.24 -0.31
N ASN A 30 1.17 -17.45 -0.88
CA ASN A 30 -0.03 -17.85 -0.14
C ASN A 30 -0.36 -16.92 1.04
N ILE A 31 -0.32 -15.59 0.82
CA ILE A 31 -0.66 -14.61 1.84
C ILE A 31 -1.95 -13.86 1.51
N PRO A 32 -2.69 -13.37 2.51
CA PRO A 32 -3.84 -12.50 2.29
C PRO A 32 -3.41 -11.03 2.20
N LEU A 33 -4.18 -10.23 1.47
CA LEU A 33 -3.97 -8.78 1.38
C LEU A 33 -4.84 -7.98 2.35
N LEU A 34 -5.89 -8.61 2.88
CA LEU A 34 -6.72 -8.10 3.98
C LEU A 34 -6.64 -9.06 5.16
N VAL A 35 -6.58 -8.52 6.37
CA VAL A 35 -6.59 -9.31 7.61
C VAL A 35 -7.65 -8.71 8.52
N GLU A 36 -8.61 -9.51 8.96
CA GLU A 36 -9.62 -9.07 9.93
C GLU A 36 -8.95 -8.55 11.22
N TYR A 37 -9.40 -7.38 11.67
CA TYR A 37 -8.92 -6.80 12.91
C TYR A 37 -9.99 -5.92 13.57
N ALA A 38 -10.33 -6.27 14.81
CA ALA A 38 -11.34 -5.57 15.60
C ALA A 38 -12.64 -5.38 14.81
N THR A 39 -13.05 -4.14 14.55
CA THR A 39 -14.29 -3.80 13.83
C THR A 39 -14.08 -3.62 12.32
N GLY A 40 -12.94 -4.00 11.76
CA GLY A 40 -12.62 -3.79 10.35
C GLY A 40 -11.50 -4.71 9.84
N TYR A 41 -10.72 -4.20 8.90
CA TYR A 41 -9.65 -4.95 8.24
C TYR A 41 -8.36 -4.13 8.24
N TYR A 42 -7.26 -4.81 8.53
CA TYR A 42 -5.93 -4.31 8.21
C TYR A 42 -5.62 -4.58 6.74
N SER A 43 -5.14 -3.54 6.09
CA SER A 43 -4.59 -3.61 4.75
C SER A 43 -3.13 -4.03 4.83
N ARG A 44 -2.82 -5.11 4.11
CA ARG A 44 -1.47 -5.44 3.63
C ARG A 44 -1.38 -5.27 2.12
N ILE A 45 -2.27 -4.44 1.56
CA ILE A 45 -2.36 -4.21 0.13
C ILE A 45 -1.04 -3.62 -0.34
N THR A 46 -0.47 -4.30 -1.32
CA THR A 46 0.55 -3.76 -2.21
C THR A 46 0.04 -3.92 -3.63
N ILE A 47 0.16 -2.86 -4.42
CA ILE A 47 -0.32 -2.86 -5.81
C ILE A 47 0.49 -3.81 -6.69
N ASP A 48 1.71 -4.14 -6.26
CA ASP A 48 2.64 -5.07 -6.93
C ASP A 48 2.44 -6.53 -6.48
N ALA A 49 1.37 -6.83 -5.73
CA ALA A 49 1.02 -8.21 -5.41
C ALA A 49 0.75 -9.02 -6.68
N ILE A 50 1.19 -10.27 -6.69
CA ILE A 50 0.97 -11.22 -7.78
C ILE A 50 -0.22 -12.09 -7.37
N PRO A 51 -1.37 -11.98 -8.05
CA PRO A 51 -2.52 -12.83 -7.78
C PRO A 51 -2.27 -14.24 -8.33
N GLU A 52 -2.61 -15.26 -7.55
CA GLU A 52 -2.42 -16.67 -7.91
C GLU A 52 -3.64 -17.26 -8.63
N THR A 53 -4.78 -16.57 -8.60
CA THR A 53 -6.02 -16.99 -9.27
C THR A 53 -6.69 -15.83 -10.03
N GLN A 54 -7.60 -16.15 -10.95
CA GLN A 54 -8.35 -15.15 -11.70
C GLN A 54 -9.23 -14.27 -10.79
N ARG A 55 -9.81 -14.84 -9.73
CA ARG A 55 -10.61 -14.06 -8.77
C ARG A 55 -9.74 -13.11 -7.95
N ALA A 56 -8.55 -13.54 -7.54
CA ALA A 56 -7.59 -12.70 -6.85
C ALA A 56 -7.11 -11.56 -7.76
N ALA A 57 -6.90 -11.83 -9.05
CA ALA A 57 -6.58 -10.79 -10.03
C ALA A 57 -7.72 -9.77 -10.20
N GLY A 58 -8.97 -10.24 -10.25
CA GLY A 58 -10.16 -9.38 -10.28
C GLY A 58 -10.26 -8.49 -9.03
N PHE A 59 -9.99 -9.04 -7.84
CA PHE A 59 -9.92 -8.26 -6.61
C PHE A 59 -8.83 -7.18 -6.67
N LEU A 60 -7.60 -7.53 -7.10
CA LEU A 60 -6.50 -6.57 -7.17
C LEU A 60 -6.76 -5.44 -8.17
N ASN A 61 -7.40 -5.74 -9.30
CA ASN A 61 -7.81 -4.72 -10.27
C ASN A 61 -8.87 -3.77 -9.67
N LYS A 62 -9.87 -4.29 -8.96
CA LYS A 62 -10.84 -3.45 -8.24
C LYS A 62 -10.17 -2.56 -7.19
N ILE A 63 -9.18 -3.07 -6.47
CA ILE A 63 -8.39 -2.26 -5.52
C ILE A 63 -7.68 -1.12 -6.25
N ARG A 64 -7.01 -1.41 -7.37
CA ARG A 64 -6.33 -0.39 -8.20
C ARG A 64 -7.31 0.70 -8.63
N GLU A 65 -8.45 0.30 -9.18
CA GLU A 65 -9.51 1.23 -9.59
C GLU A 65 -9.98 2.11 -8.43
N ILE A 66 -10.18 1.54 -7.23
CA ILE A 66 -10.61 2.30 -6.05
C ILE A 66 -9.53 3.29 -5.59
N VAL A 67 -8.26 2.87 -5.48
CA VAL A 67 -7.19 3.75 -4.98
C VAL A 67 -6.83 4.85 -5.99
N ASP A 68 -7.11 4.63 -7.28
CA ASP A 68 -6.87 5.63 -8.31
C ASP A 68 -8.02 6.63 -8.49
N GLN A 69 -9.19 6.38 -7.88
CA GLN A 69 -10.28 7.37 -7.83
C GLN A 69 -9.87 8.60 -7.01
N GLU A 70 -10.03 9.79 -7.58
CA GLU A 70 -9.73 11.06 -6.90
C GLU A 70 -10.51 11.22 -5.59
N SER A 71 -11.76 10.75 -5.54
CA SER A 71 -12.60 10.79 -4.33
C SER A 71 -12.06 9.95 -3.17
N MET A 72 -11.17 9.00 -3.43
CA MET A 72 -10.51 8.17 -2.42
C MET A 72 -9.12 8.73 -2.03
N GLN A 73 -8.56 9.65 -2.83
CA GLN A 73 -7.24 10.20 -2.61
C GLN A 73 -7.31 11.47 -1.76
N ASN A 74 -6.44 11.53 -0.75
CA ASN A 74 -6.24 12.74 0.04
C ASN A 74 -4.83 13.25 -0.23
N TYR A 75 -4.74 14.42 -0.87
CA TYR A 75 -3.47 15.07 -1.15
C TYR A 75 -2.99 15.86 0.07
N ILE A 76 -1.77 15.57 0.52
CA ILE A 76 -1.13 16.26 1.63
C ILE A 76 0.09 17.00 1.10
N TYR A 77 0.01 18.33 1.03
CA TYR A 77 1.14 19.19 0.68
C TYR A 77 2.00 19.46 1.91
N VAL A 78 3.12 18.75 2.00
CA VAL A 78 4.02 18.81 3.15
C VAL A 78 5.02 19.95 2.96
N THR A 79 5.09 20.86 3.93
CA THR A 79 6.07 21.95 3.99
C THR A 79 7.03 21.77 5.17
N SER A 80 8.10 22.57 5.21
CA SER A 80 9.10 22.51 6.28
C SER A 80 8.44 22.67 7.65
N GLY A 81 8.79 21.80 8.59
CA GLY A 81 8.21 21.76 9.94
C GLY A 81 6.93 20.93 10.07
N ASN A 82 6.32 20.47 8.99
CA ASN A 82 5.18 19.54 9.08
C ASN A 82 5.66 18.11 9.41
N ILE A 83 4.87 17.42 10.23
CA ILE A 83 5.02 16.00 10.51
C ILE A 83 3.75 15.29 10.07
N VAL A 84 3.88 14.33 9.16
CA VAL A 84 2.77 13.50 8.67
C VAL A 84 2.88 12.11 9.29
N VAL A 85 1.83 11.69 10.01
CA VAL A 85 1.75 10.37 10.64
C VAL A 85 0.72 9.53 9.90
N LEU A 86 1.18 8.41 9.35
CA LEU A 86 0.33 7.48 8.59
C LEU A 86 0.23 6.14 9.31
N SER A 87 -0.99 5.66 9.51
CA SER A 87 -1.23 4.28 9.96
C SER A 87 -1.04 3.32 8.78
N ASN A 88 0.11 2.65 8.74
CA ASN A 88 0.44 1.69 7.68
C ASN A 88 -0.50 0.46 7.63
N LYS A 89 -1.37 0.30 8.63
CA LYS A 89 -2.36 -0.79 8.68
C LYS A 89 -3.66 -0.44 7.97
N THR A 90 -3.92 0.84 7.71
CA THR A 90 -5.22 1.33 7.23
C THR A 90 -5.10 2.29 6.05
N VAL A 91 -3.89 2.74 5.70
CA VAL A 91 -3.66 3.74 4.65
C VAL A 91 -2.59 3.25 3.68
N VAL A 92 -2.92 3.25 2.38
CA VAL A 92 -1.95 3.16 1.29
C VAL A 92 -1.51 4.58 0.94
N HIS A 93 -0.21 4.80 0.74
CA HIS A 93 0.33 6.10 0.40
C HIS A 93 1.20 6.00 -0.85
N LYS A 94 1.10 7.03 -1.71
CA LYS A 94 1.94 7.23 -2.89
C LYS A 94 2.40 8.68 -2.94
N ARG A 95 3.38 8.96 -3.80
CA ARG A 95 3.82 10.31 -4.12
C ARG A 95 3.79 10.45 -5.63
N ASP A 96 3.29 11.58 -6.11
CA ASP A 96 3.31 11.89 -7.54
C ASP A 96 4.75 11.98 -8.05
N SER A 97 4.91 11.73 -9.35
CA SER A 97 6.16 12.00 -10.03
C SER A 97 6.44 13.50 -10.01
N TYR A 98 7.72 13.87 -9.85
CA TYR A 98 8.16 15.24 -9.99
C TYR A 98 9.55 15.26 -10.64
N SER A 99 9.84 16.37 -11.32
CA SER A 99 11.15 16.57 -11.94
C SER A 99 12.13 17.15 -10.93
N HIS A 100 13.19 16.40 -10.64
CA HIS A 100 14.28 16.82 -9.77
C HIS A 100 15.14 17.90 -10.44
N LYS A 101 15.58 18.91 -9.67
CA LYS A 101 16.51 19.95 -10.15
C LYS A 101 17.96 19.61 -9.89
N TRP A 102 18.24 18.74 -8.92
CA TRP A 102 19.58 18.31 -8.51
C TRP A 102 20.50 19.47 -8.08
N ASP A 103 19.93 20.58 -7.60
CA ASP A 103 20.65 21.79 -7.18
C ASP A 103 20.79 21.90 -5.64
N GLY A 104 20.47 20.82 -4.93
CA GLY A 104 20.45 20.79 -3.47
C GLY A 104 19.21 21.42 -2.84
N LYS A 105 18.23 21.87 -3.64
CA LYS A 105 16.96 22.47 -3.16
C LYS A 105 15.73 21.59 -3.43
N ASP A 106 15.95 20.35 -3.87
CA ASP A 106 14.88 19.37 -4.03
C ASP A 106 14.21 19.01 -2.68
N HIS A 107 13.01 18.45 -2.74
CA HIS A 107 12.30 18.00 -1.55
C HIS A 107 13.11 17.01 -0.72
N TYR A 108 13.25 17.29 0.58
CA TYR A 108 13.95 16.45 1.54
C TYR A 108 13.02 16.06 2.68
N PHE A 109 12.88 14.75 2.89
CA PHE A 109 12.02 14.18 3.93
C PHE A 109 12.83 13.25 4.83
N ILE A 110 12.52 13.27 6.13
CA ILE A 110 13.00 12.28 7.10
C ILE A 110 11.86 11.31 7.37
N ARG A 111 12.12 10.01 7.26
CA ARG A 111 11.12 8.95 7.53
C ARG A 111 11.50 8.17 8.78
N ILE A 112 10.55 8.03 9.69
CA ILE A 112 10.69 7.25 10.92
C ILE A 112 9.64 6.15 10.91
N TYR A 113 10.04 4.92 11.25
CA TYR A 113 9.11 3.81 11.45
C TYR A 113 8.93 3.57 12.95
N SER A 114 7.68 3.48 13.39
CA SER A 114 7.33 3.11 14.74
C SER A 114 6.71 1.70 14.74
N VAL A 115 7.19 0.85 15.64
CA VAL A 115 6.65 -0.48 15.88
C VAL A 115 6.08 -0.48 17.28
N LYS A 116 4.77 -0.74 17.40
CA LYS A 116 4.16 -1.03 18.69
C LYS A 116 4.44 -2.50 19.00
N ILE A 117 5.33 -2.73 19.97
CA ILE A 117 5.60 -4.06 20.56
C ILE A 117 4.44 -4.42 21.49
#